data_AF-R9ADC7-F1
#
_entry.id   AF-R9ADC7-F1
#
_cell.length_a   1.000
_cell.length_b   1.000
_cell.length_c   1.000
_cell.angle_alpha   90.00
_cell.angle_beta   90.00
_cell.angle_gamma   90.00
#
_symmetry.space_group_name_H-M   'P 1'
#
loop_
_entity.id
_entity.type
_entity.pdbx_description
1 polymer ?
#
loop_
_entity_poly.entity_id
_entity_poly.type
_entity_poly.pdbx_seq_one_letter_code
_entity_poly.pdbx_strand_id
1 'polypeptide(L)'
;MPKIFKSGKVCVVLSGRYAGKKVVVIKQFDEGTKERPYGHCLVAGVERYPLKVHKQMGAKLIERRSKVKPFIKSINYNHLMPTRYALELEGLKGVVSPETFKEPTQREDAKKQIKKLFEERYHSGKNRWFFHALRLHRKQDETSSTSSSSPTATSTTATTTSIQSGTTGTGGTFTHIPNSSDIPLSSILPGMNLSGKTMSMPTTASPGQIPFSHAPPLPSSTPVQAEYPEMDKIPPVDHPQVQEWISQIDWDKVPDWSVNEGEASCSENPDSRDEAGPDQRCWWTCGSCTADDDITQCPNKHDWGLSYDDGPSPYTTTLLNYLAEQEITSTFFIVGSRALSRPDMLRAELVLGHQLSVHTWSHPHLTTLSNEELVAELGWTKKVIHEVTGLTPNTMRPPYGDIDNRVREVCRQMNLTPIIWTTAQVDGQELTFDTNDWKIASGDVTTNKSYETFEKILDSSDEMDHGFIVLQHDLYQQAVELAVAYVLPDALQRQPELNLLSVIDCLQKPQTEAYIETSSNETAPSEVGAGGSSASKVFISITKLSIAVAITTLFLC
;
A
#
# COMPACT_ATOMS: atom_id res chain seq x y z
N MET A 1 32.33 17.22 14.84
CA MET A 1 30.86 17.01 14.81
C MET A 1 30.40 17.01 13.37
N PRO A 2 29.50 16.09 12.96
CA PRO A 2 28.92 16.10 11.61
C PRO A 2 28.23 17.45 11.35
N LYS A 3 28.46 18.07 10.19
CA LYS A 3 27.80 19.32 9.80
C LYS A 3 26.35 19.03 9.38
N ILE A 4 25.42 19.13 10.33
CA ILE A 4 24.01 18.74 10.17
C ILE A 4 23.24 19.72 9.24
N PHE A 5 23.61 21.00 9.23
CA PHE A 5 22.93 22.07 8.50
C PHE A 5 23.67 22.47 7.22
N LYS A 6 23.82 21.55 6.26
CA LYS A 6 24.43 21.84 4.95
C LYS A 6 23.50 22.71 4.08
N SER A 7 24.08 23.46 3.14
CA SER A 7 23.32 24.15 2.09
C SER A 7 22.42 23.15 1.35
N GLY A 8 21.18 23.54 1.05
CA GLY A 8 20.15 22.67 0.49
C GLY A 8 19.38 21.84 1.54
N LYS A 9 19.84 21.72 2.78
CA LYS A 9 19.12 20.94 3.80
C LYS A 9 17.80 21.60 4.19
N VAL A 10 16.74 20.81 4.33
CA VAL A 10 15.45 21.31 4.81
C VAL A 10 15.34 21.16 6.32
N CYS A 11 14.83 22.19 6.97
CA CYS A 11 14.63 22.27 8.41
C CYS A 11 13.22 22.78 8.73
N VAL A 12 12.75 22.51 9.94
CA VAL A 12 11.53 23.10 10.49
C VAL A 12 11.93 24.14 11.52
N VAL A 13 11.35 25.33 11.43
CA VAL A 13 11.55 26.38 12.42
C VAL A 13 10.76 26.03 13.69
N LEU A 14 11.44 26.00 14.83
CA LEU A 14 10.85 25.58 16.10
C LEU A 14 10.20 26.73 16.88
N SER A 15 10.60 27.98 16.63
CA SER A 15 10.18 29.12 17.46
C SER A 15 9.93 30.42 16.67
N GLY A 16 9.17 31.33 17.29
CA GLY A 16 8.85 32.66 16.76
C GLY A 16 7.76 32.65 15.69
N ARG A 17 7.61 33.79 14.98
CA ARG A 17 6.55 34.00 13.96
C ARG A 17 6.47 32.93 12.86
N TYR A 18 7.59 32.25 12.58
CA TYR A 18 7.66 31.23 11.53
C TYR A 18 7.71 29.81 12.10
N ALA A 19 7.38 29.60 13.38
CA ALA A 19 7.32 28.27 13.97
C ALA A 19 6.40 27.34 13.14
N GLY A 20 6.83 26.10 12.94
CA GLY A 20 6.14 25.12 12.11
C GLY A 20 6.27 25.34 10.59
N LYS A 21 7.05 26.33 10.15
CA LYS A 21 7.32 26.53 8.71
C LYS A 21 8.55 25.74 8.27
N LYS A 22 8.44 25.14 7.08
CA LYS A 22 9.55 24.48 6.37
C LYS A 22 10.47 25.54 5.77
N VAL A 23 11.77 25.37 5.96
CA VAL A 23 12.81 26.25 5.44
C VAL A 23 13.94 25.44 4.81
N VAL A 24 14.56 25.97 3.76
CA VAL A 24 15.79 25.43 3.16
C VAL A 24 16.97 26.27 3.62
N VAL A 25 18.05 25.61 4.01
CA VAL A 25 19.33 26.24 4.39
C VAL A 25 20.04 26.71 3.12
N ILE A 26 20.31 28.01 3.03
CA ILE A 26 21.06 28.59 1.91
C ILE A 26 22.55 28.59 2.22
N LYS A 27 22.92 29.13 3.39
CA LYS A 27 24.31 29.29 3.82
C LYS A 27 24.44 29.12 5.33
N GLN A 28 25.43 28.35 5.74
CA GLN A 28 25.75 28.05 7.13
C GLN A 28 26.91 28.93 7.65
N PHE A 29 26.86 29.26 8.94
CA PHE A 29 27.90 29.96 9.69
C PHE A 29 28.14 29.20 10.99
N ASP A 30 28.90 28.10 10.89
CA ASP A 30 29.10 27.17 12.01
C ASP A 30 29.84 27.82 13.20
N GLU A 31 30.80 28.69 12.91
CA GLU A 31 31.60 29.43 13.91
C GLU A 31 30.99 30.80 14.27
N GLY A 32 29.82 31.13 13.71
CA GLY A 32 29.21 32.45 13.84
C GLY A 32 29.87 33.53 12.97
N THR A 33 29.47 34.78 13.18
CA THR A 33 29.99 35.97 12.51
C THR A 33 30.25 37.07 13.55
N LYS A 34 30.94 38.16 13.17
CA LYS A 34 31.18 39.31 14.06
C LYS A 34 29.90 39.88 14.69
N GLU A 35 28.79 39.84 13.95
CA GLU A 35 27.49 40.34 14.42
C GLU A 35 26.70 39.29 15.24
N ARG A 36 26.99 37.99 15.05
CA ARG A 36 26.31 36.87 15.70
C ARG A 36 27.34 35.81 16.08
N PRO A 37 27.88 35.84 17.31
CA PRO A 37 28.98 34.95 17.72
C PRO A 37 28.57 33.48 17.90
N TYR A 38 27.32 33.14 17.62
CA TYR A 38 26.77 31.79 17.73
C TYR A 38 26.52 31.16 16.35
N GLY A 39 26.53 29.82 16.30
CA GLY A 39 26.22 29.05 15.09
C GLY A 39 24.81 29.35 14.56
N HIS A 40 24.73 29.75 13.29
CA HIS A 40 23.46 30.10 12.65
C HIS A 40 23.52 29.86 11.14
N CYS A 41 22.36 29.91 10.49
CA CYS A 41 22.29 29.84 9.03
C CYS A 41 21.29 30.84 8.45
N LEU A 42 21.49 31.15 7.17
CA LEU A 42 20.55 31.88 6.34
C LEU A 42 19.61 30.88 5.70
N VAL A 43 18.31 31.12 5.84
CA VAL A 43 17.28 30.23 5.34
C VAL A 43 16.26 30.97 4.48
N ALA A 44 15.66 30.23 3.55
CA ALA A 44 14.46 30.64 2.83
C ALA A 44 13.31 29.67 3.13
N GLY A 45 12.11 30.19 3.38
CA GLY A 45 10.93 29.36 3.62
C GLY A 45 9.69 29.95 3.00
N VAL A 46 8.58 29.23 3.10
CA VAL A 46 7.30 29.64 2.56
C VAL A 46 6.42 30.21 3.68
N GLU A 47 6.14 31.52 3.62
CA GLU A 47 5.25 32.18 4.58
C GLU A 47 3.79 31.84 4.28
N ARG A 48 3.38 32.03 3.01
CA ARG A 48 2.08 31.62 2.49
C ARG A 48 2.27 30.58 1.39
N TYR A 49 1.73 29.40 1.65
CA TYR A 49 1.74 28.25 0.76
C TYR A 49 0.75 28.45 -0.40
N PRO A 50 1.02 27.85 -1.56
CA PRO A 50 0.04 27.76 -2.63
C PRO A 50 -1.22 27.02 -2.12
N LEU A 51 -2.37 27.38 -2.67
CA LEU A 51 -3.66 26.78 -2.32
C LEU A 51 -3.99 25.62 -3.25
N LYS A 52 -4.75 24.64 -2.76
CA LYS A 52 -5.19 23.47 -3.56
C LYS A 52 -5.86 23.94 -4.86
N VAL A 53 -5.40 23.41 -5.97
CA VAL A 53 -5.93 23.66 -7.32
C VAL A 53 -6.71 22.43 -7.78
N HIS A 54 -7.85 22.64 -8.42
CA HIS A 54 -8.70 21.59 -8.99
C HIS A 54 -8.81 21.74 -10.51
N LYS A 55 -8.99 20.63 -11.24
CA LYS A 55 -9.08 20.60 -12.71
C LYS A 55 -10.18 21.52 -13.27
N GLN A 56 -11.24 21.79 -12.50
CA GLN A 56 -12.37 22.64 -12.87
C GLN A 56 -12.09 24.15 -12.74
N MET A 57 -10.94 24.57 -12.18
CA MET A 57 -10.62 25.98 -11.97
C MET A 57 -10.13 26.63 -13.26
N GLY A 58 -10.62 27.84 -13.57
CA GLY A 58 -10.11 28.63 -14.70
C GLY A 58 -8.65 29.06 -14.51
N ALA A 59 -7.91 29.22 -15.62
CA ALA A 59 -6.47 29.53 -15.62
C ALA A 59 -6.08 30.72 -14.73
N LYS A 60 -6.88 31.79 -14.69
CA LYS A 60 -6.66 32.96 -13.81
C LYS A 60 -6.73 32.62 -12.31
N LEU A 61 -7.61 31.68 -11.93
CA LEU A 61 -7.74 31.23 -10.56
C LEU A 61 -6.62 30.28 -10.19
N ILE A 62 -6.21 29.40 -11.12
CA ILE A 62 -5.04 28.53 -10.98
C ILE A 62 -3.80 29.39 -10.71
N GLU A 63 -3.50 30.37 -11.56
CA GLU A 63 -2.33 31.24 -11.41
C GLU A 63 -2.35 32.00 -10.06
N ARG A 64 -3.52 32.45 -9.61
CA ARG A 64 -3.66 33.13 -8.31
C ARG A 64 -3.40 32.19 -7.14
N ARG A 65 -3.85 30.94 -7.23
CA ARG A 65 -3.74 29.93 -6.15
C ARG A 65 -2.36 29.27 -6.10
N SER A 66 -1.64 29.21 -7.22
CA SER A 66 -0.26 28.70 -7.30
C SER A 66 0.80 29.68 -6.78
N LYS A 67 0.43 30.92 -6.41
CA LYS A 67 1.38 31.94 -5.94
C LYS A 67 1.96 31.60 -4.57
N VAL A 68 3.28 31.70 -4.45
CA VAL A 68 4.01 31.46 -3.21
C VAL A 68 4.47 32.79 -2.61
N LYS A 69 4.37 32.93 -1.28
CA LYS A 69 5.00 34.06 -0.57
C LYS A 69 6.21 33.55 0.23
N PRO A 70 7.45 33.79 -0.22
CA PRO A 70 8.63 33.38 0.53
C PRO A 70 8.98 34.35 1.66
N PHE A 71 9.73 33.86 2.64
CA PHE A 71 10.44 34.67 3.61
C PHE A 71 11.91 34.25 3.69
N ILE A 72 12.77 35.19 4.08
CA ILE A 72 14.18 34.95 4.37
C ILE A 72 14.52 35.39 5.79
N LYS A 73 15.38 34.63 6.46
CA LYS A 73 15.77 34.89 7.84
C LYS A 73 17.14 34.29 8.17
N SER A 74 17.86 34.94 9.09
CA SER A 74 19.00 34.35 9.82
C SER A 74 18.49 33.69 11.10
N ILE A 75 18.71 32.39 11.27
CA ILE A 75 18.17 31.57 12.38
C ILE A 75 19.30 30.82 13.09
N ASN A 76 19.31 30.87 14.42
CA ASN A 76 20.20 30.09 15.27
C ASN A 76 19.86 28.58 15.16
N TYR A 77 20.86 27.72 15.13
CA TYR A 77 20.66 26.26 15.03
C TYR A 77 19.74 25.67 16.10
N ASN A 78 19.72 26.23 17.31
CA ASN A 78 18.82 25.80 18.40
C ASN A 78 17.33 26.01 18.10
N HIS A 79 17.00 26.80 17.07
CA HIS A 79 15.62 27.06 16.65
C HIS A 79 15.27 26.36 15.34
N LEU A 80 16.12 25.43 14.90
CA LEU A 80 15.91 24.63 13.71
C LEU A 80 15.95 23.16 14.08
N MET A 81 14.93 22.43 13.63
CA MET A 81 14.95 20.98 13.60
C MET A 81 15.37 20.53 12.20
N PRO A 82 16.53 19.91 12.03
CA PRO A 82 16.94 19.35 10.74
C PRO A 82 15.99 18.21 10.36
N THR A 83 15.59 18.14 9.09
CA THR A 83 14.77 17.04 8.57
C THR A 83 15.62 16.09 7.73
N ARG A 84 15.10 14.90 7.39
CA ARG A 84 15.77 14.01 6.43
C ARG A 84 15.91 14.65 5.04
N TYR A 85 14.97 15.50 4.65
CA TYR A 85 14.87 16.05 3.31
C TYR A 85 15.93 17.11 2.95
N ALA A 86 16.27 17.17 1.67
CA ALA A 86 17.04 18.23 1.05
C ALA A 86 16.24 18.83 -0.13
N LEU A 87 16.43 20.12 -0.36
CA LEU A 87 15.91 20.89 -1.47
C LEU A 87 17.08 21.61 -2.11
N GLU A 88 17.78 20.91 -3.02
CA GLU A 88 18.87 21.51 -3.78
C GLU A 88 18.31 22.27 -4.98
N LEU A 89 18.34 23.59 -4.87
CA LEU A 89 18.07 24.51 -5.98
C LEU A 89 19.38 25.21 -6.28
N GLU A 90 20.00 24.90 -7.41
CA GLU A 90 21.29 25.48 -7.82
C GLU A 90 21.25 27.01 -7.80
N GLY A 91 20.11 27.59 -8.17
CA GLY A 91 19.88 29.05 -8.16
C GLY A 91 19.70 29.69 -6.77
N LEU A 92 19.64 28.95 -5.66
CA LEU A 92 19.54 29.55 -4.32
C LEU A 92 20.90 29.97 -3.75
N LYS A 93 22.00 29.36 -4.22
CA LYS A 93 23.34 29.67 -3.73
C LYS A 93 23.72 31.11 -4.14
N GLY A 94 23.98 31.95 -3.15
CA GLY A 94 24.39 33.34 -3.37
C GLY A 94 23.26 34.37 -3.41
N VAL A 95 21.98 33.95 -3.42
CA VAL A 95 20.83 34.88 -3.43
C VAL A 95 20.66 35.63 -2.11
N VAL A 96 21.05 35.01 -0.99
CA VAL A 96 20.96 35.60 0.35
C VAL A 96 22.34 35.62 0.99
N SER A 97 22.82 36.82 1.32
CA SER A 97 24.05 37.07 2.06
C SER A 97 23.74 37.80 3.38
N PRO A 98 24.71 37.90 4.30
CA PRO A 98 24.53 38.72 5.52
C PRO A 98 24.16 40.17 5.23
N GLU A 99 24.68 40.75 4.14
CA GLU A 99 24.45 42.12 3.69
C GLU A 99 23.00 42.33 3.22
N THR A 100 22.36 41.30 2.68
CA THR A 100 20.94 41.32 2.25
C THR A 100 19.98 41.74 3.36
N PHE A 101 20.36 41.60 4.63
CA PHE A 101 19.53 41.98 5.77
C PHE A 101 19.74 43.42 6.25
N LYS A 102 20.74 44.14 5.71
CA LYS A 102 21.05 45.54 6.10
C LYS A 102 20.20 46.53 5.32
N GLU A 103 19.98 46.27 4.03
CA GLU A 103 19.22 47.16 3.14
C GLU A 103 17.85 46.58 2.78
N PRO A 104 16.74 47.33 2.95
CA PRO A 104 15.39 46.88 2.59
C PRO A 104 15.24 46.49 1.12
N THR A 105 15.90 47.22 0.21
CA THR A 105 15.85 46.98 -1.25
C THR A 105 16.45 45.62 -1.62
N GLN A 106 17.64 45.30 -1.10
CA GLN A 106 18.29 44.00 -1.30
C GLN A 106 17.44 42.85 -0.75
N ARG A 107 16.79 43.06 0.39
CA ARG A 107 15.89 42.08 0.99
C ARG A 107 14.67 41.79 0.11
N GLU A 108 14.13 42.81 -0.56
CA GLU A 108 13.01 42.66 -1.49
C GLU A 108 13.43 41.93 -2.76
N ASP A 109 14.60 42.24 -3.31
CA ASP A 109 15.09 41.60 -4.53
C ASP A 109 15.43 40.12 -4.30
N ALA A 110 16.06 39.78 -3.17
CA ALA A 110 16.29 38.38 -2.79
C ALA A 110 14.98 37.61 -2.64
N LYS A 111 13.93 38.22 -2.06
CA LYS A 111 12.60 37.60 -1.97
C LYS A 111 11.95 37.40 -3.35
N LYS A 112 12.12 38.34 -4.29
CA LYS A 112 11.60 38.20 -5.66
C LYS A 112 12.28 37.03 -6.38
N GLN A 113 13.60 36.90 -6.26
CA GLN A 113 14.35 35.79 -6.85
C GLN A 113 13.94 34.45 -6.24
N ILE A 114 13.87 34.35 -4.92
CA ILE A 114 13.41 33.13 -4.24
C ILE A 114 11.98 32.79 -4.62
N LYS A 115 11.11 33.80 -4.75
CA LYS A 115 9.72 33.59 -5.15
C LYS A 115 9.66 32.91 -6.52
N LYS A 116 10.40 33.43 -7.50
CA LYS A 116 10.48 32.85 -8.85
C LYS A 116 10.96 31.39 -8.80
N LEU A 117 12.05 31.12 -8.08
CA LEU A 117 12.59 29.76 -7.93
C LEU A 117 11.61 28.80 -7.24
N PHE A 118 10.90 29.27 -6.21
CA PHE A 118 9.90 28.48 -5.49
C PHE A 118 8.67 28.21 -6.34
N GLU A 119 8.21 29.20 -7.11
CA GLU A 119 7.11 29.02 -8.03
C GLU A 119 7.51 28.08 -9.18
N GLU A 120 8.67 28.23 -9.80
CA GLU A 120 9.19 27.30 -10.82
C GLU A 120 9.28 25.87 -10.27
N ARG A 121 9.83 25.69 -9.06
CA ARG A 121 9.88 24.37 -8.43
C ARG A 121 8.49 23.80 -8.15
N TYR A 122 7.55 24.62 -7.67
CA TYR A 122 6.17 24.20 -7.44
C TYR A 122 5.47 23.78 -8.74
N HIS A 123 5.62 24.56 -9.82
CA HIS A 123 5.04 24.25 -11.12
C HIS A 123 5.67 23.01 -11.77
N SER A 124 6.95 22.72 -11.49
CA SER A 124 7.59 21.48 -11.96
C SER A 124 7.04 20.21 -11.32
N GLY A 125 6.16 20.31 -10.31
CA GLY A 125 5.62 19.16 -9.58
C GLY A 125 6.57 18.53 -8.56
N LYS A 126 7.85 18.90 -8.55
CA LYS A 126 8.86 18.34 -7.64
C LYS A 126 8.75 18.93 -6.22
N ASN A 127 9.02 18.10 -5.21
CA ASN A 127 8.99 18.47 -3.78
C ASN A 127 7.67 19.15 -3.34
N ARG A 128 6.52 18.66 -3.82
CA ARG A 128 5.19 19.15 -3.42
C ARG A 128 5.06 19.29 -1.91
N TRP A 129 5.60 18.33 -1.16
CA TRP A 129 5.63 18.36 0.31
C TRP A 129 6.20 19.67 0.88
N PHE A 130 7.22 20.30 0.27
CA PHE A 130 7.82 21.54 0.77
C PHE A 130 6.85 22.72 0.69
N PHE A 131 5.97 22.70 -0.31
CA PHE A 131 4.97 23.74 -0.58
C PHE A 131 3.62 23.46 0.10
N HIS A 132 3.54 22.47 0.98
CA HIS A 132 2.39 22.25 1.85
C HIS A 132 2.73 22.57 3.30
N ALA A 133 1.79 23.20 4.00
CA ALA A 133 1.89 23.45 5.42
C ALA A 133 2.02 22.13 6.19
N LEU A 134 2.80 22.12 7.28
CA LEU A 134 2.80 20.99 8.21
C LEU A 134 1.41 20.89 8.85
N ARG A 135 0.71 19.78 8.62
CA ARG A 135 -0.51 19.44 9.34
C ARG A 135 -0.13 18.97 10.74
N LEU A 136 -0.15 19.88 11.70
CA LEU A 136 -0.25 19.48 13.10
C LEU A 136 -1.69 19.04 13.32
N HIS A 137 -1.92 17.78 13.65
CA HIS A 137 -3.22 17.30 14.10
C HIS A 137 -3.58 18.05 15.38
N ARG A 138 -4.25 19.19 15.22
CA ARG A 138 -4.88 19.91 16.30
C ARG A 138 -6.16 19.14 16.59
N LYS A 139 -6.25 18.49 17.75
CA LYS A 139 -7.55 18.14 18.35
C LYS A 139 -8.43 19.39 18.23
N GLN A 140 -9.42 19.39 17.34
CA GLN A 140 -10.41 20.43 17.27
C GLN A 140 -11.71 19.85 17.83
N ASP A 141 -12.07 20.42 18.98
CA ASP A 141 -13.41 20.41 19.53
C ASP A 141 -14.44 20.71 18.43
N GLU A 142 -15.52 19.95 18.50
CA GLU A 142 -16.72 20.09 17.68
C GLU A 142 -17.28 21.51 17.80
N THR A 143 -17.63 22.12 16.66
CA THR A 143 -18.86 22.91 16.51
C THR A 143 -19.10 23.20 15.03
N SER A 144 -20.16 22.56 14.54
CA SER A 144 -21.07 22.91 13.43
C SER A 144 -20.77 24.17 12.60
N SER A 145 -20.85 24.06 11.26
CA SER A 145 -22.09 24.37 10.51
C SER A 145 -21.87 24.64 9.01
N THR A 146 -22.70 23.94 8.22
CA THR A 146 -23.42 24.36 6.98
C THR A 146 -22.71 24.69 5.65
N SER A 147 -23.22 24.00 4.61
CA SER A 147 -23.63 24.51 3.27
C SER A 147 -22.54 25.03 2.31
N SER A 148 -22.57 24.91 0.99
CA SER A 148 -23.50 24.34 0.00
C SER A 148 -22.83 24.42 -1.39
N SER A 149 -23.39 23.66 -2.35
CA SER A 149 -23.60 24.03 -3.77
C SER A 149 -22.41 24.21 -4.74
N SER A 150 -22.31 23.24 -5.67
CA SER A 150 -21.97 23.35 -7.10
C SER A 150 -22.87 24.39 -7.84
N PRO A 151 -22.59 24.86 -9.08
CA PRO A 151 -22.53 24.06 -10.34
C PRO A 151 -21.39 24.50 -11.34
N THR A 152 -20.91 23.64 -12.26
CA THR A 152 -21.31 23.46 -13.70
C THR A 152 -21.14 24.77 -14.53
N ALA A 153 -20.61 24.87 -15.75
CA ALA A 153 -20.36 23.94 -16.87
C ALA A 153 -19.52 24.63 -17.98
N THR A 154 -19.01 23.80 -18.92
CA THR A 154 -18.81 24.04 -20.39
C THR A 154 -17.81 25.10 -20.91
N SER A 155 -16.73 24.62 -21.54
CA SER A 155 -16.42 24.64 -23.00
C SER A 155 -16.14 26.04 -23.57
N THR A 156 -15.11 26.29 -24.39
CA THR A 156 -14.92 25.71 -25.73
C THR A 156 -13.54 26.11 -26.28
N THR A 157 -12.85 25.13 -26.86
CA THR A 157 -11.92 25.10 -28.00
C THR A 157 -11.43 26.40 -28.66
N ALA A 158 -10.11 26.51 -28.87
CA ALA A 158 -9.52 27.07 -30.10
C ALA A 158 -8.06 26.61 -30.31
N THR A 159 -7.91 25.90 -31.42
CA THR A 159 -6.74 25.35 -32.12
C THR A 159 -5.86 26.45 -32.74
N THR A 160 -4.51 26.29 -32.79
CA THR A 160 -3.71 26.46 -34.04
C THR A 160 -2.23 26.02 -33.89
N THR A 161 -1.86 25.03 -34.73
CA THR A 161 -0.64 24.90 -35.58
C THR A 161 0.75 25.14 -34.97
N SER A 162 1.59 24.11 -34.78
CA SER A 162 2.33 23.27 -35.76
C SER A 162 3.55 23.94 -36.39
N ILE A 163 4.74 23.47 -36.02
CA ILE A 163 5.91 23.39 -36.91
C ILE A 163 6.53 21.99 -36.72
N GLN A 164 6.66 21.27 -37.83
CA GLN A 164 7.28 19.96 -37.99
C GLN A 164 8.77 20.09 -38.34
N SER A 165 9.58 19.19 -37.79
CA SER A 165 10.76 18.54 -38.40
C SER A 165 11.42 17.70 -37.29
N GLY A 166 11.79 16.43 -37.39
CA GLY A 166 11.82 15.41 -38.41
C GLY A 166 12.32 14.11 -37.72
N THR A 167 11.89 12.98 -38.24
CA THR A 167 12.06 11.58 -37.80
C THR A 167 13.49 11.09 -37.53
N THR A 168 13.64 10.24 -36.48
CA THR A 168 14.25 8.89 -36.50
C THR A 168 13.90 8.19 -35.19
N GLY A 169 13.33 6.98 -35.26
CA GLY A 169 13.02 6.16 -34.09
C GLY A 169 14.18 5.27 -33.65
N THR A 170 14.22 4.95 -32.36
CA THR A 170 14.76 3.72 -31.73
C THR A 170 14.55 3.80 -30.22
N GLY A 171 13.94 2.76 -29.63
CA GLY A 171 14.03 2.32 -28.23
C GLY A 171 14.00 3.37 -27.12
N GLY A 172 12.86 3.51 -26.45
CA GLY A 172 12.75 4.25 -25.19
C GLY A 172 13.57 3.55 -24.10
N THR A 173 14.82 3.97 -23.94
CA THR A 173 15.60 3.72 -22.74
C THR A 173 15.15 4.74 -21.69
N PHE A 174 14.59 4.27 -20.59
CA PHE A 174 14.22 5.11 -19.45
C PHE A 174 15.48 5.84 -18.97
N THR A 175 15.42 7.17 -19.00
CA THR A 175 16.44 7.99 -18.34
C THR A 175 16.10 7.98 -16.86
N HIS A 176 16.83 7.16 -16.10
CA HIS A 176 16.81 7.09 -14.64
C HIS A 176 16.67 8.51 -14.05
N ILE A 177 15.49 8.85 -13.51
CA ILE A 177 15.28 10.11 -12.78
C ILE A 177 15.64 9.80 -11.33
N PRO A 178 16.80 10.26 -10.81
CA PRO A 178 17.19 9.93 -9.44
C PRO A 178 16.18 10.54 -8.47
N ASN A 179 15.38 9.70 -7.81
CA ASN A 179 14.39 10.11 -6.84
C ASN A 179 14.82 9.71 -5.43
N SER A 180 15.52 10.63 -4.72
CA SER A 180 15.73 10.72 -3.27
C SER A 180 16.15 9.50 -2.42
N SER A 181 16.32 8.31 -2.98
CA SER A 181 16.97 7.19 -2.33
C SER A 181 18.48 7.38 -2.49
N ASP A 182 19.19 7.65 -1.38
CA ASP A 182 20.66 7.64 -1.32
C ASP A 182 21.25 6.22 -1.53
N ILE A 183 20.45 5.28 -2.07
CA ILE A 183 20.73 3.85 -2.21
C ILE A 183 20.84 3.57 -3.71
N PRO A 184 22.06 3.41 -4.27
CA PRO A 184 22.22 2.98 -5.66
C PRO A 184 21.57 1.62 -5.91
N LEU A 185 20.98 1.40 -7.08
CA LEU A 185 20.35 0.13 -7.46
C LEU A 185 21.34 -1.04 -7.34
N SER A 186 22.60 -0.80 -7.73
CA SER A 186 23.71 -1.74 -7.59
C SER A 186 24.11 -2.04 -6.15
N SER A 187 23.66 -1.24 -5.19
CA SER A 187 23.88 -1.51 -3.79
C SER A 187 22.91 -2.56 -3.27
N ILE A 188 21.65 -2.63 -3.74
CA ILE A 188 20.64 -3.63 -3.33
C ILE A 188 21.10 -5.03 -3.80
N LEU A 189 21.53 -5.89 -2.88
CA LEU A 189 22.18 -7.18 -3.17
C LEU A 189 21.75 -8.27 -2.15
N PRO A 190 22.00 -9.57 -2.46
CA PRO A 190 21.81 -10.65 -1.50
C PRO A 190 22.58 -10.43 -0.20
N GLY A 191 22.00 -10.81 0.95
CA GLY A 191 22.65 -10.72 2.26
C GLY A 191 22.91 -9.29 2.77
N MET A 192 22.36 -8.28 2.11
CA MET A 192 22.43 -6.91 2.58
C MET A 192 21.71 -6.69 3.91
N ASN A 193 22.27 -5.77 4.71
CA ASN A 193 21.56 -5.13 5.80
C ASN A 193 21.57 -3.61 5.57
N LEU A 194 20.63 -3.14 4.74
CA LEU A 194 20.40 -1.70 4.54
C LEU A 194 19.67 -1.06 5.73
N SER A 195 19.17 -1.88 6.67
CA SER A 195 18.35 -1.48 7.80
C SER A 195 19.25 -0.94 8.92
N GLY A 196 19.89 0.19 8.63
CA GLY A 196 20.50 1.03 9.64
C GLY A 196 19.42 1.72 10.48
N LYS A 197 18.86 0.99 11.46
CA LYS A 197 17.85 1.35 12.48
C LYS A 197 16.42 0.94 12.15
N THR A 198 15.78 0.27 13.12
CA THR A 198 14.34 0.01 13.19
C THR A 198 13.58 1.32 12.98
N MET A 199 12.68 1.35 11.99
CA MET A 199 11.79 2.47 11.76
C MET A 199 10.54 2.35 12.64
N SER A 200 10.03 3.48 13.11
CA SER A 200 8.73 3.51 13.77
C SER A 200 7.62 3.30 12.74
N MET A 201 6.54 2.63 13.14
CA MET A 201 5.33 2.58 12.34
C MET A 201 4.79 3.99 12.06
N PRO A 202 4.21 4.24 10.87
CA PRO A 202 3.65 5.55 10.52
C PRO A 202 2.43 5.92 11.37
N THR A 203 1.78 4.92 11.98
CA THR A 203 0.66 5.08 12.90
C THR A 203 0.71 4.02 14.00
N THR A 204 0.01 4.25 15.10
CA THR A 204 -0.22 3.27 16.16
C THR A 204 -1.73 3.17 16.37
N ALA A 205 -2.30 2.02 16.04
CA ALA A 205 -3.71 1.77 16.23
C ALA A 205 -4.04 1.66 17.73
N SER A 206 -5.09 2.34 18.16
CA SER A 206 -5.55 2.26 19.55
C SER A 206 -6.70 1.26 19.68
N PRO A 207 -6.76 0.45 20.74
CA PRO A 207 -7.95 -0.34 21.05
C PRO A 207 -9.21 0.52 21.05
N GLY A 208 -10.29 0.03 20.45
CA GLY A 208 -11.54 0.78 20.30
C GLY A 208 -11.58 1.75 19.12
N GLN A 209 -10.46 1.99 18.43
CA GLN A 209 -10.44 2.81 17.22
C GLN A 209 -11.27 2.15 16.11
N ILE A 210 -12.07 2.94 15.41
CA ILE A 210 -12.80 2.48 14.22
C ILE A 210 -11.89 2.69 13.00
N PRO A 211 -11.46 1.63 12.29
CA PRO A 211 -10.48 1.75 11.22
C PRO A 211 -11.04 2.44 9.97
N PHE A 212 -12.30 2.17 9.62
CA PHE A 212 -13.03 2.85 8.54
C PHE A 212 -14.54 2.86 8.84
N SER A 213 -15.31 3.65 8.08
CA SER A 213 -16.75 3.79 8.32
C SER A 213 -17.46 2.43 8.32
N HIS A 214 -18.29 2.17 9.34
CA HIS A 214 -19.05 0.92 9.55
C HIS A 214 -18.23 -0.29 9.97
N ALA A 215 -16.91 -0.19 10.12
CA ALA A 215 -16.12 -1.25 10.74
C ALA A 215 -16.41 -1.37 12.25
N PRO A 216 -16.30 -2.58 12.82
CA PRO A 216 -16.27 -2.75 14.27
C PRO A 216 -15.05 -2.02 14.87
N PRO A 217 -15.13 -1.62 16.14
CA PRO A 217 -13.97 -1.07 16.85
C PRO A 217 -12.86 -2.12 16.98
N LEU A 218 -11.60 -1.70 16.81
CA LEU A 218 -10.45 -2.59 16.93
C LEU A 218 -10.43 -3.29 18.29
N PRO A 219 -10.26 -4.62 18.34
CA PRO A 219 -10.14 -5.38 19.57
C PRO A 219 -8.98 -4.91 20.45
N SER A 220 -9.16 -5.00 21.77
CA SER A 220 -8.08 -4.79 22.75
C SER A 220 -7.27 -6.05 23.02
N SER A 221 -7.77 -7.22 22.62
CA SER A 221 -7.11 -8.51 22.77
C SER A 221 -5.95 -8.64 21.80
N THR A 222 -4.88 -9.30 22.25
CA THR A 222 -3.77 -9.72 21.41
C THR A 222 -3.75 -11.24 21.40
N PRO A 223 -3.58 -11.88 20.23
CA PRO A 223 -3.46 -13.32 20.13
C PRO A 223 -2.44 -13.91 21.11
N VAL A 224 -2.84 -14.97 21.79
CA VAL A 224 -1.97 -15.73 22.70
C VAL A 224 -1.36 -16.88 21.91
N GLN A 225 -0.04 -16.87 21.73
CA GLN A 225 0.65 -17.85 20.88
C GLN A 225 0.33 -19.32 21.20
N ALA A 226 0.10 -19.65 22.47
CA ALA A 226 -0.22 -21.01 22.90
C ALA A 226 -1.60 -21.52 22.42
N GLU A 227 -2.47 -20.63 21.94
CA GLU A 227 -3.80 -20.97 21.41
C GLU A 227 -3.79 -21.20 19.89
N TYR A 228 -2.63 -21.07 19.27
CA TYR A 228 -2.45 -21.19 17.83
C TYR A 228 -1.52 -22.37 17.48
N PRO A 229 -1.61 -22.90 16.24
CA PRO A 229 -0.69 -23.91 15.76
C PRO A 229 0.76 -23.44 15.79
N GLU A 230 1.67 -24.38 15.60
CA GLU A 230 3.07 -24.04 15.42
C GLU A 230 3.25 -23.09 14.23
N MET A 231 4.08 -22.07 14.41
CA MET A 231 4.36 -21.09 13.36
C MET A 231 5.12 -21.77 12.22
N ASP A 232 4.79 -21.38 10.98
CA ASP A 232 5.45 -21.83 9.75
C ASP A 232 5.41 -23.37 9.56
N LYS A 233 4.35 -24.01 10.08
CA LYS A 233 4.04 -25.42 9.83
C LYS A 233 2.56 -25.60 9.53
N ILE A 234 2.26 -26.63 8.74
CA ILE A 234 0.89 -27.04 8.42
C ILE A 234 0.14 -27.29 9.74
N PRO A 235 -1.00 -26.63 9.98
CA PRO A 235 -1.78 -26.83 11.20
C PRO A 235 -2.31 -28.26 11.33
N PRO A 236 -2.41 -28.79 12.56
CA PRO A 236 -3.00 -30.11 12.79
C PRO A 236 -4.50 -30.09 12.48
N VAL A 237 -4.97 -31.12 11.77
CA VAL A 237 -6.38 -31.23 11.36
C VAL A 237 -7.30 -31.72 12.48
N ASP A 238 -6.76 -32.39 13.50
CA ASP A 238 -7.51 -32.97 14.62
C ASP A 238 -7.92 -31.95 15.69
N HIS A 239 -7.49 -30.70 15.57
CA HIS A 239 -7.84 -29.64 16.50
C HIS A 239 -9.37 -29.37 16.48
N PRO A 240 -10.05 -29.22 17.64
CA PRO A 240 -11.52 -29.06 17.68
C PRO A 240 -12.05 -27.90 16.81
N GLN A 241 -11.34 -26.78 16.78
CA GLN A 241 -11.70 -25.64 15.93
C GLN A 241 -11.62 -25.97 14.42
N VAL A 242 -10.64 -26.79 14.03
CA VAL A 242 -10.46 -27.22 12.64
C VAL A 242 -11.53 -28.22 12.26
N GLN A 243 -11.86 -29.15 13.16
CA GLN A 243 -12.97 -30.09 12.99
C GLN A 243 -14.32 -29.37 12.83
N GLU A 244 -14.53 -28.27 13.55
CA GLU A 244 -15.71 -27.42 13.37
C GLU A 244 -15.75 -26.80 11.96
N TRP A 245 -14.65 -26.25 11.45
CA TRP A 245 -14.59 -25.71 10.10
C TRP A 245 -14.79 -26.78 9.02
N ILE A 246 -14.14 -27.94 9.18
CA ILE A 246 -14.29 -29.11 8.30
C ILE A 246 -15.76 -29.54 8.23
N SER A 247 -16.48 -29.51 9.35
CA SER A 247 -17.91 -29.90 9.40
C SER A 247 -18.84 -28.94 8.64
N GLN A 248 -18.37 -27.75 8.25
CA GLN A 248 -19.12 -26.77 7.48
C GLN A 248 -18.92 -26.92 5.96
N ILE A 249 -18.00 -27.79 5.52
CA ILE A 249 -17.72 -28.03 4.12
C ILE A 249 -18.65 -29.13 3.56
N ASP A 250 -19.29 -28.83 2.44
CA ASP A 250 -20.04 -29.73 1.59
C ASP A 250 -19.06 -30.45 0.64
N TRP A 251 -18.56 -31.60 1.10
CA TRP A 251 -17.57 -32.40 0.38
C TRP A 251 -18.08 -32.97 -0.95
N ASP A 252 -19.40 -33.08 -1.14
CA ASP A 252 -19.99 -33.56 -2.40
C ASP A 252 -19.76 -32.57 -3.56
N LYS A 253 -19.48 -31.29 -3.25
CA LYS A 253 -19.17 -30.25 -4.25
C LYS A 253 -17.68 -30.14 -4.56
N VAL A 254 -16.82 -30.63 -3.66
CA VAL A 254 -15.36 -30.54 -3.81
C VAL A 254 -14.89 -31.67 -4.74
N PRO A 255 -14.25 -31.37 -5.89
CA PRO A 255 -13.67 -32.40 -6.74
C PRO A 255 -12.76 -33.37 -5.97
N ASP A 256 -13.05 -34.67 -6.09
CA ASP A 256 -12.24 -35.75 -5.52
C ASP A 256 -11.05 -36.04 -6.43
N TRP A 257 -10.00 -35.23 -6.27
CA TRP A 257 -8.74 -35.35 -7.00
C TRP A 257 -7.60 -35.68 -6.07
N SER A 258 -6.68 -36.50 -6.56
CA SER A 258 -5.39 -36.72 -5.90
C SER A 258 -4.66 -35.38 -5.74
N VAL A 259 -4.04 -35.22 -4.57
CA VAL A 259 -3.14 -34.11 -4.30
C VAL A 259 -1.88 -34.22 -5.17
N ASN A 260 -1.27 -33.07 -5.44
CA ASN A 260 0.03 -33.01 -6.11
C ASN A 260 1.16 -33.37 -5.15
N GLU A 261 2.28 -33.82 -5.70
CA GLU A 261 3.50 -34.17 -4.97
C GLU A 261 4.55 -33.05 -5.08
N GLY A 262 5.52 -33.09 -4.16
CA GLY A 262 6.70 -32.21 -4.17
C GLY A 262 6.33 -30.73 -4.02
N GLU A 263 6.94 -29.89 -4.85
CA GLU A 263 6.71 -28.44 -4.90
C GLU A 263 5.59 -28.08 -5.90
N ALA A 264 4.63 -28.99 -6.10
CA ALA A 264 3.57 -28.86 -7.10
C ALA A 264 4.10 -28.55 -8.51
N SER A 265 5.27 -29.10 -8.88
CA SER A 265 5.87 -28.82 -10.18
C SER A 265 5.22 -29.64 -11.31
N CYS A 266 5.15 -29.06 -12.51
CA CYS A 266 4.60 -29.75 -13.70
C CYS A 266 5.39 -31.00 -14.09
N SER A 267 6.68 -31.05 -13.74
CA SER A 267 7.56 -32.19 -14.02
C SER A 267 7.29 -33.37 -13.09
N GLU A 268 6.96 -33.11 -11.82
CA GLU A 268 6.71 -34.13 -10.82
C GLU A 268 5.26 -34.65 -10.87
N ASN A 269 4.34 -33.87 -11.46
CA ASN A 269 2.91 -34.17 -11.49
C ASN A 269 2.38 -34.29 -12.93
N PRO A 270 2.81 -35.30 -13.72
CA PRO A 270 2.45 -35.40 -15.13
C PRO A 270 0.94 -35.58 -15.37
N ASP A 271 0.25 -36.35 -14.51
CA ASP A 271 -1.19 -36.57 -14.65
C ASP A 271 -1.97 -35.26 -14.40
N SER A 272 -1.68 -34.57 -13.30
CA SER A 272 -2.30 -33.27 -13.01
C SER A 272 -1.95 -32.20 -14.05
N ARG A 273 -0.72 -32.22 -14.59
CA ARG A 273 -0.28 -31.33 -15.67
C ARG A 273 -1.11 -31.58 -16.94
N ASP A 274 -1.28 -32.84 -17.32
CA ASP A 274 -2.03 -33.21 -18.52
C ASP A 274 -3.53 -32.85 -18.37
N GLU A 275 -4.01 -32.73 -17.13
CA GLU A 275 -5.35 -32.28 -16.76
C GLU A 275 -5.46 -30.79 -16.39
N ALA A 276 -4.41 -29.98 -16.58
CA ALA A 276 -4.35 -28.61 -16.07
C ALA A 276 -5.28 -27.62 -16.79
N GLY A 277 -5.88 -28.02 -17.92
CA GLY A 277 -6.74 -27.17 -18.73
C GLY A 277 -8.09 -26.80 -18.07
N PRO A 278 -8.81 -25.83 -18.66
CA PRO A 278 -10.06 -25.29 -18.10
C PRO A 278 -11.20 -26.31 -18.02
N ASP A 279 -11.20 -27.32 -18.88
CA ASP A 279 -12.25 -28.35 -18.91
C ASP A 279 -12.06 -29.44 -17.85
N GLN A 280 -10.97 -29.38 -17.06
CA GLN A 280 -10.61 -30.40 -16.06
C GLN A 280 -10.17 -29.74 -14.74
N ARG A 281 -8.90 -29.86 -14.35
CA ARG A 281 -8.41 -29.37 -13.06
C ARG A 281 -8.41 -27.85 -12.97
N CYS A 282 -8.31 -27.17 -14.12
CA CYS A 282 -8.01 -25.75 -14.21
C CYS A 282 -6.88 -25.38 -13.24
N TRP A 283 -5.77 -26.10 -13.36
CA TRP A 283 -4.64 -25.95 -12.47
C TRP A 283 -3.73 -24.83 -12.95
N TRP A 284 -3.59 -23.79 -12.13
CA TRP A 284 -2.89 -22.57 -12.52
C TRP A 284 -1.40 -22.82 -12.79
N THR A 285 -0.71 -23.59 -11.95
CA THR A 285 0.76 -23.77 -12.01
C THR A 285 1.26 -24.30 -13.35
N CYS A 286 0.47 -25.13 -14.04
CA CYS A 286 0.86 -25.74 -15.32
C CYS A 286 -0.02 -25.33 -16.51
N GLY A 287 -1.27 -24.96 -16.26
CA GLY A 287 -2.21 -24.58 -17.30
C GLY A 287 -2.43 -23.07 -17.41
N SER A 288 -1.86 -22.26 -16.52
CA SER A 288 -2.18 -20.84 -16.33
C SER A 288 -3.69 -20.59 -16.21
N CYS A 289 -4.44 -21.61 -15.76
CA CYS A 289 -5.90 -21.60 -15.79
C CYS A 289 -6.47 -20.84 -14.60
N THR A 290 -7.40 -19.93 -14.90
CA THR A 290 -8.15 -19.13 -13.93
C THR A 290 -9.63 -19.42 -14.09
N ALA A 291 -10.39 -19.36 -12.99
CA ALA A 291 -11.84 -19.47 -13.01
C ALA A 291 -12.50 -18.09 -13.17
N ASP A 292 -13.75 -18.05 -13.63
CA ASP A 292 -14.49 -16.81 -13.87
C ASP A 292 -14.64 -15.91 -12.63
N ASP A 293 -14.60 -16.51 -11.44
CA ASP A 293 -14.70 -15.82 -10.16
C ASP A 293 -13.34 -15.51 -9.51
N ASP A 294 -12.23 -15.91 -10.12
CA ASP A 294 -10.90 -15.45 -9.71
C ASP A 294 -10.73 -13.96 -10.03
N ILE A 295 -10.17 -13.20 -9.10
CA ILE A 295 -9.80 -11.81 -9.34
C ILE A 295 -8.40 -11.78 -9.95
N THR A 296 -8.31 -11.54 -11.25
CA THR A 296 -7.04 -11.57 -12.01
C THR A 296 -6.60 -10.20 -12.55
N GLN A 297 -7.51 -9.23 -12.54
CA GLN A 297 -7.30 -7.92 -13.14
C GLN A 297 -8.20 -6.84 -12.51
N CYS A 298 -7.87 -5.58 -12.79
CA CYS A 298 -8.74 -4.46 -12.44
C CYS A 298 -9.57 -4.03 -13.65
N PRO A 299 -10.82 -3.56 -13.46
CA PRO A 299 -11.69 -3.22 -14.58
C PRO A 299 -11.23 -2.00 -15.40
N ASN A 300 -10.61 -0.99 -14.79
CA ASN A 300 -10.23 0.23 -15.52
C ASN A 300 -8.77 0.20 -15.97
N LYS A 301 -8.53 0.55 -17.23
CA LYS A 301 -7.18 0.78 -17.76
C LYS A 301 -6.37 1.73 -16.88
N HIS A 302 -5.09 1.41 -16.69
CA HIS A 302 -4.12 2.13 -15.86
C HIS A 302 -4.38 2.07 -14.34
N ASP A 303 -5.40 1.35 -13.87
CA ASP A 303 -5.48 0.99 -12.47
C ASP A 303 -4.47 -0.15 -12.20
N TRP A 304 -3.62 0.05 -11.19
CA TRP A 304 -2.70 -0.95 -10.68
C TRP A 304 -3.19 -1.38 -9.29
N GLY A 305 -3.71 -2.60 -9.20
CA GLY A 305 -3.94 -3.32 -7.95
C GLY A 305 -2.60 -3.64 -7.29
N LEU A 306 -2.11 -2.68 -6.51
CA LEU A 306 -0.86 -2.76 -5.78
C LEU A 306 -1.03 -3.78 -4.65
N SER A 307 -0.17 -4.79 -4.64
CA SER A 307 -0.20 -5.83 -3.62
C SER A 307 1.17 -6.32 -3.20
N TYR A 308 1.25 -6.81 -1.96
CA TYR A 308 2.43 -7.41 -1.34
C TYR A 308 2.06 -8.68 -0.58
N ASP A 309 2.81 -9.74 -0.84
CA ASP A 309 2.66 -11.06 -0.23
C ASP A 309 3.69 -11.27 0.87
N ASP A 310 3.44 -12.32 1.67
CA ASP A 310 4.32 -12.83 2.71
C ASP A 310 4.48 -11.97 3.98
N GLY A 311 3.84 -10.81 4.04
CA GLY A 311 3.78 -9.98 5.22
C GLY A 311 2.96 -10.57 6.38
N PRO A 312 3.02 -9.95 7.57
CA PRO A 312 3.89 -8.83 7.92
C PRO A 312 5.33 -9.28 8.26
N SER A 313 6.32 -8.45 7.93
CA SER A 313 7.75 -8.67 8.17
C SER A 313 8.40 -7.47 8.88
N PRO A 314 9.68 -7.54 9.32
CA PRO A 314 10.40 -6.35 9.80
C PRO A 314 10.45 -5.20 8.78
N TYR A 315 10.34 -5.49 7.48
CA TYR A 315 10.50 -4.52 6.39
C TYR A 315 9.19 -3.89 5.95
N THR A 316 8.05 -4.50 6.26
CA THR A 316 6.71 -3.93 6.04
C THR A 316 6.60 -2.50 6.58
N THR A 317 7.23 -2.20 7.72
CA THR A 317 7.27 -0.83 8.27
C THR A 317 7.89 0.20 7.31
N THR A 318 8.91 -0.17 6.54
CA THR A 318 9.52 0.69 5.53
C THR A 318 8.54 1.01 4.42
N LEU A 319 7.87 -0.03 3.92
CA LEU A 319 6.86 0.08 2.87
C LEU A 319 5.69 0.95 3.35
N LEU A 320 5.11 0.66 4.52
CA LEU A 320 3.98 1.42 5.07
C LEU A 320 4.32 2.89 5.29
N ASN A 321 5.53 3.23 5.72
CA ASN A 321 5.96 4.62 5.83
C ASN A 321 5.95 5.31 4.45
N TYR A 322 6.46 4.65 3.41
CA TYR A 322 6.44 5.20 2.05
C TYR A 322 5.00 5.37 1.53
N LEU A 323 4.17 4.33 1.65
CA LEU A 323 2.77 4.36 1.19
C LEU A 323 1.97 5.47 1.88
N ALA A 324 2.12 5.61 3.21
CA ALA A 324 1.50 6.68 3.98
C ALA A 324 2.01 8.08 3.57
N GLU A 325 3.32 8.22 3.30
CA GLU A 325 3.90 9.48 2.81
C GLU A 325 3.34 9.90 1.44
N GLN A 326 2.99 8.92 0.58
CA GLN A 326 2.45 9.16 -0.76
C GLN A 326 0.90 9.13 -0.82
N GLU A 327 0.21 8.86 0.29
CA GLU A 327 -1.25 8.68 0.34
C GLU A 327 -1.74 7.55 -0.60
N ILE A 328 -0.99 6.43 -0.66
CA ILE A 328 -1.29 5.26 -1.50
C ILE A 328 -1.81 4.11 -0.63
N THR A 329 -2.87 3.43 -1.08
CA THR A 329 -3.36 2.18 -0.48
C THR A 329 -2.86 0.95 -1.27
N SER A 330 -2.86 -0.20 -0.62
CA SER A 330 -2.34 -1.46 -1.16
C SER A 330 -3.12 -2.62 -0.54
N THR A 331 -3.01 -3.81 -1.13
CA THR A 331 -3.45 -5.07 -0.53
C THR A 331 -2.25 -5.82 0.06
N PHE A 332 -2.39 -6.31 1.29
CA PHE A 332 -1.41 -7.17 1.96
C PHE A 332 -1.98 -8.58 2.10
N PHE A 333 -1.28 -9.57 1.53
CA PHE A 333 -1.62 -10.98 1.64
C PHE A 333 -0.86 -11.58 2.83
N ILE A 334 -1.60 -11.80 3.91
CA ILE A 334 -1.07 -12.04 5.24
C ILE A 334 -0.86 -13.54 5.47
N VAL A 335 0.37 -13.91 5.82
CA VAL A 335 0.67 -15.24 6.35
C VAL A 335 0.32 -15.28 7.83
N GLY A 336 -0.56 -16.22 8.20
CA GLY A 336 -1.19 -16.27 9.52
C GLY A 336 -0.19 -16.43 10.67
N SER A 337 0.82 -17.29 10.50
CA SER A 337 1.89 -17.46 11.49
C SER A 337 2.60 -16.13 11.80
N ARG A 338 2.85 -15.30 10.78
CA ARG A 338 3.56 -14.03 10.90
C ARG A 338 2.70 -12.95 11.55
N ALA A 339 1.40 -12.94 11.25
CA ALA A 339 0.42 -12.06 11.90
C ALA A 339 0.43 -12.20 13.43
N LEU A 340 0.57 -13.43 13.93
CA LEU A 340 0.65 -13.74 15.37
C LEU A 340 1.79 -12.99 16.07
N SER A 341 2.92 -12.83 15.39
CA SER A 341 4.11 -12.15 15.93
C SER A 341 4.06 -10.63 15.78
N ARG A 342 3.19 -10.08 14.92
CA ARG A 342 3.14 -8.67 14.52
C ARG A 342 1.71 -8.10 14.47
N PRO A 343 0.88 -8.29 15.51
CA PRO A 343 -0.52 -7.85 15.49
C PRO A 343 -0.67 -6.34 15.32
N ASP A 344 0.26 -5.54 15.85
CA ASP A 344 0.22 -4.08 15.70
C ASP A 344 0.47 -3.62 14.26
N MET A 345 1.16 -4.43 13.45
CA MET A 345 1.38 -4.13 12.03
C MET A 345 0.07 -4.28 11.24
N LEU A 346 -0.65 -5.39 11.45
CA LEU A 346 -1.96 -5.62 10.83
C LEU A 346 -2.95 -4.49 11.16
N ARG A 347 -2.99 -4.07 12.44
CA ARG A 347 -3.86 -2.96 12.83
C ARG A 347 -3.46 -1.65 12.16
N ALA A 348 -2.15 -1.41 12.00
CA ALA A 348 -1.67 -0.21 11.31
C ALA A 348 -1.98 -0.27 9.81
N GLU A 349 -1.78 -1.40 9.15
CA GLU A 349 -2.17 -1.62 7.76
C GLU A 349 -3.64 -1.27 7.54
N LEU A 350 -4.51 -1.81 8.39
CA LEU A 350 -5.94 -1.58 8.31
C LEU A 350 -6.33 -0.11 8.55
N VAL A 351 -5.77 0.52 9.60
CA VAL A 351 -6.05 1.93 9.96
C VAL A 351 -5.55 2.91 8.90
N LEU A 352 -4.51 2.56 8.14
CA LEU A 352 -4.01 3.35 7.01
C LEU A 352 -4.88 3.20 5.75
N GLY A 353 -5.91 2.34 5.78
CA GLY A 353 -6.82 2.11 4.66
C GLY A 353 -6.36 1.03 3.69
N HIS A 354 -5.35 0.23 4.04
CA HIS A 354 -4.95 -0.92 3.23
C HIS A 354 -5.99 -2.05 3.33
N GLN A 355 -6.02 -2.91 2.33
CA GLN A 355 -6.79 -4.15 2.34
C GLN A 355 -5.94 -5.28 2.93
N LEU A 356 -6.50 -6.05 3.86
CA LEU A 356 -5.91 -7.30 4.33
C LEU A 356 -6.57 -8.47 3.60
N SER A 357 -5.77 -9.48 3.22
CA SER A 357 -6.21 -10.66 2.51
C SER A 357 -5.49 -11.91 3.06
N VAL A 358 -6.08 -13.09 2.92
CA VAL A 358 -5.50 -14.34 3.45
C VAL A 358 -4.39 -14.88 2.54
N HIS A 359 -3.29 -15.34 3.13
CA HIS A 359 -2.20 -16.01 2.43
C HIS A 359 -1.75 -17.29 3.14
N THR A 360 -2.73 -18.06 3.61
CA THR A 360 -2.56 -19.30 4.39
C THR A 360 -1.80 -19.10 5.71
N TRP A 361 -1.69 -20.14 6.52
CA TRP A 361 -1.05 -20.10 7.84
C TRP A 361 0.45 -20.26 7.72
N SER A 362 0.90 -21.23 6.93
CA SER A 362 2.31 -21.64 6.81
C SER A 362 2.90 -21.56 5.41
N HIS A 363 2.17 -21.00 4.45
CA HIS A 363 2.60 -20.79 3.06
C HIS A 363 2.96 -22.08 2.27
N PRO A 364 2.15 -23.17 2.32
CA PRO A 364 2.37 -24.35 1.45
C PRO A 364 1.77 -24.17 0.05
N HIS A 365 2.22 -24.98 -0.92
CA HIS A 365 1.53 -25.20 -2.18
C HIS A 365 0.16 -25.84 -1.92
N LEU A 366 -0.95 -25.19 -2.30
CA LEU A 366 -2.28 -25.65 -1.85
C LEU A 366 -2.73 -26.95 -2.52
N THR A 367 -2.27 -27.22 -3.74
CA THR A 367 -2.66 -28.44 -4.46
C THR A 367 -2.01 -29.70 -3.89
N THR A 368 -0.97 -29.56 -3.06
CA THR A 368 -0.31 -30.69 -2.36
C THR A 368 -0.97 -31.05 -1.04
N LEU A 369 -1.84 -30.19 -0.52
CA LEU A 369 -2.56 -30.40 0.72
C LEU A 369 -3.79 -31.28 0.52
N SER A 370 -4.07 -32.11 1.53
CA SER A 370 -5.41 -32.67 1.70
C SER A 370 -6.45 -31.55 1.88
N ASN A 371 -7.72 -31.89 1.66
CA ASN A 371 -8.80 -30.93 1.79
C ASN A 371 -8.93 -30.39 3.24
N GLU A 372 -8.70 -31.24 4.23
CA GLU A 372 -8.74 -30.90 5.65
C GLU A 372 -7.58 -29.97 6.06
N GLU A 373 -6.38 -30.23 5.54
CA GLU A 373 -5.22 -29.35 5.75
C GLU A 373 -5.45 -27.98 5.11
N LEU A 374 -6.05 -27.93 3.92
CA LEU A 374 -6.43 -26.67 3.26
C LEU A 374 -7.39 -25.85 4.13
N VAL A 375 -8.43 -26.50 4.68
CA VAL A 375 -9.37 -25.84 5.61
C VAL A 375 -8.63 -25.31 6.84
N ALA A 376 -7.68 -26.07 7.38
CA ALA A 376 -6.91 -25.66 8.54
C ALA A 376 -6.04 -24.43 8.24
N GLU A 377 -5.29 -24.44 7.13
CA GLU A 377 -4.45 -23.34 6.65
C GLU A 377 -5.23 -22.02 6.48
N LEU A 378 -6.40 -22.08 5.83
CA LEU A 378 -7.24 -20.91 5.59
C LEU A 378 -7.92 -20.43 6.88
N GLY A 379 -8.44 -21.37 7.68
CA GLY A 379 -9.20 -21.08 8.89
C GLY A 379 -8.36 -20.40 9.97
N TRP A 380 -7.14 -20.88 10.22
CA TRP A 380 -6.25 -20.28 11.23
C TRP A 380 -5.82 -18.86 10.87
N THR A 381 -5.58 -18.59 9.60
CA THR A 381 -5.23 -17.25 9.13
C THR A 381 -6.41 -16.29 9.22
N LYS A 382 -7.63 -16.73 8.83
CA LYS A 382 -8.85 -15.96 9.04
C LYS A 382 -9.05 -15.63 10.53
N LYS A 383 -8.89 -16.62 11.40
CA LYS A 383 -9.04 -16.47 12.85
C LYS A 383 -8.08 -15.44 13.43
N VAL A 384 -6.79 -15.51 13.13
CA VAL A 384 -5.81 -14.57 13.69
C VAL A 384 -6.05 -13.14 13.20
N ILE A 385 -6.41 -12.95 11.92
CA ILE A 385 -6.72 -11.62 11.37
C ILE A 385 -7.96 -11.05 12.06
N HIS A 386 -9.03 -11.84 12.23
CA HIS A 386 -10.22 -11.43 12.96
C HIS A 386 -9.88 -11.06 14.40
N GLU A 387 -9.11 -11.88 15.12
CA GLU A 387 -8.84 -11.61 16.54
C GLU A 387 -8.05 -10.30 16.74
N VAL A 388 -7.17 -9.97 15.79
CA VAL A 388 -6.36 -8.74 15.81
C VAL A 388 -7.15 -7.50 15.41
N THR A 389 -8.05 -7.64 14.43
CA THR A 389 -8.66 -6.49 13.73
C THR A 389 -10.16 -6.35 13.92
N GLY A 390 -10.85 -7.41 14.36
CA GLY A 390 -12.30 -7.52 14.41
C GLY A 390 -12.95 -7.78 13.04
N LEU A 391 -12.15 -8.06 12.00
CA LEU A 391 -12.61 -8.25 10.63
C LEU A 391 -12.03 -9.54 10.03
N THR A 392 -12.83 -10.25 9.25
CA THR A 392 -12.44 -11.45 8.52
C THR A 392 -12.33 -11.14 7.03
N PRO A 393 -11.15 -11.25 6.39
CA PRO A 393 -11.03 -11.07 4.95
C PRO A 393 -11.89 -12.06 4.17
N ASN A 394 -12.44 -11.62 3.05
CA ASN A 394 -13.18 -12.44 2.09
C ASN A 394 -12.42 -12.72 0.79
N THR A 395 -11.12 -12.40 0.77
CA THR A 395 -10.22 -12.69 -0.34
C THR A 395 -8.99 -13.44 0.16
N MET A 396 -8.35 -14.17 -0.75
CA MET A 396 -7.10 -14.85 -0.47
C MET A 396 -6.20 -14.86 -1.71
N ARG A 397 -4.90 -15.10 -1.56
CA ARG A 397 -4.02 -15.47 -2.68
C ARG A 397 -3.36 -16.81 -2.37
N PRO A 398 -3.38 -17.78 -3.29
CA PRO A 398 -2.68 -19.05 -3.09
C PRO A 398 -1.17 -18.81 -3.13
N PRO A 399 -0.40 -19.31 -2.13
CA PRO A 399 1.06 -19.36 -2.21
C PRO A 399 1.51 -19.92 -3.56
N TYR A 400 2.54 -19.30 -4.15
CA TYR A 400 3.10 -19.67 -5.46
C TYR A 400 2.13 -19.58 -6.65
N GLY A 401 0.91 -19.04 -6.45
CA GLY A 401 -0.16 -19.10 -7.44
C GLY A 401 -0.80 -20.49 -7.55
N ASP A 402 -0.42 -21.44 -6.68
CA ASP A 402 -0.78 -22.84 -6.83
C ASP A 402 -2.22 -23.11 -6.41
N ILE A 403 -3.11 -23.24 -7.41
CA ILE A 403 -4.55 -23.43 -7.21
C ILE A 403 -5.17 -24.25 -8.34
N ASP A 404 -6.09 -25.14 -8.00
CA ASP A 404 -6.95 -25.89 -8.92
C ASP A 404 -8.43 -25.73 -8.50
N ASN A 405 -9.37 -26.30 -9.27
CA ASN A 405 -10.79 -26.19 -8.94
C ASN A 405 -11.20 -26.86 -7.61
N ARG A 406 -10.41 -27.83 -7.11
CA ARG A 406 -10.61 -28.40 -5.77
C ARG A 406 -10.32 -27.35 -4.70
N VAL A 407 -9.17 -26.69 -4.80
CA VAL A 407 -8.79 -25.61 -3.88
C VAL A 407 -9.76 -24.43 -3.99
N ARG A 408 -10.17 -24.03 -5.20
CA ARG A 408 -11.16 -22.95 -5.40
C ARG A 408 -12.48 -23.25 -4.70
N GLU A 409 -12.97 -24.48 -4.80
CA GLU A 409 -14.24 -24.85 -4.18
C GLU A 409 -14.17 -24.76 -2.65
N VAL A 410 -13.10 -25.23 -2.03
CA VAL A 410 -12.90 -25.04 -0.58
C VAL A 410 -12.81 -23.56 -0.22
N CYS A 411 -12.08 -22.75 -1.00
CA CYS A 411 -12.05 -21.29 -0.80
C CYS A 411 -13.45 -20.67 -0.83
N ARG A 412 -14.28 -21.01 -1.83
CA ARG A 412 -15.67 -20.51 -1.94
C ARG A 412 -16.51 -20.86 -0.73
N GLN A 413 -16.47 -22.12 -0.29
CA GLN A 413 -17.22 -22.57 0.89
C GLN A 413 -16.72 -21.92 2.19
N MET A 414 -15.46 -21.50 2.22
CA MET A 414 -14.89 -20.68 3.29
C MET A 414 -15.07 -19.17 3.08
N ASN A 415 -15.91 -18.72 2.15
CA ASN A 415 -16.14 -17.30 1.80
C ASN A 415 -14.85 -16.53 1.44
N LEU A 416 -13.95 -17.18 0.69
CA LEU A 416 -12.73 -16.59 0.17
C LEU A 416 -12.73 -16.62 -1.36
N THR A 417 -12.55 -15.46 -1.98
CA THR A 417 -12.31 -15.34 -3.41
C THR A 417 -10.79 -15.27 -3.69
N PRO A 418 -10.25 -16.15 -4.56
CA PRO A 418 -8.85 -16.09 -4.96
C PRO A 418 -8.52 -14.80 -5.74
N ILE A 419 -7.36 -14.20 -5.44
CA ILE A 419 -6.75 -13.11 -6.20
C ILE A 419 -5.43 -13.61 -6.78
N ILE A 420 -5.34 -13.64 -8.11
CA ILE A 420 -4.15 -14.01 -8.87
C ILE A 420 -3.59 -12.75 -9.56
N TRP A 421 -2.28 -12.64 -9.69
CA TRP A 421 -1.67 -11.54 -10.44
C TRP A 421 -1.93 -11.71 -11.94
N THR A 422 -1.92 -10.60 -12.67
CA THR A 422 -2.33 -10.58 -14.08
C THR A 422 -1.34 -11.34 -14.97
N THR A 423 -1.88 -12.05 -15.96
CA THR A 423 -1.14 -12.53 -17.12
C THR A 423 -1.73 -11.88 -18.36
N ALA A 424 -0.90 -11.24 -19.18
CA ALA A 424 -1.33 -10.50 -20.37
C ALA A 424 -0.48 -10.86 -21.58
N GLN A 425 -1.03 -10.65 -22.78
CA GLN A 425 -0.27 -10.73 -24.03
C GLN A 425 0.34 -9.37 -24.33
N VAL A 426 1.67 -9.29 -24.35
CA VAL A 426 2.45 -8.05 -24.55
C VAL A 426 3.45 -8.34 -25.65
N ASP A 427 3.48 -7.52 -26.71
CA ASP A 427 4.34 -7.77 -27.88
C ASP A 427 4.18 -9.18 -28.52
N GLY A 428 2.99 -9.79 -28.39
CA GLY A 428 2.71 -11.15 -28.88
C GLY A 428 3.36 -12.27 -28.05
N GLN A 429 3.81 -11.98 -26.84
CA GLN A 429 4.28 -12.94 -25.85
C GLN A 429 3.45 -12.87 -24.57
N GLU A 430 3.30 -14.01 -23.90
CA GLU A 430 2.68 -14.04 -22.58
C GLU A 430 3.61 -13.44 -21.53
N LEU A 431 3.11 -12.47 -20.78
CA LEU A 431 3.79 -11.85 -19.66
C LEU A 431 2.95 -12.04 -18.40
N THR A 432 3.45 -12.85 -17.48
CA THR A 432 2.93 -12.98 -16.12
C THR A 432 3.51 -11.87 -15.24
N PHE A 433 2.67 -11.16 -14.48
CA PHE A 433 3.07 -9.98 -13.72
C PHE A 433 3.69 -10.35 -12.35
N ASP A 434 4.61 -11.31 -12.38
CA ASP A 434 5.52 -11.67 -11.29
C ASP A 434 6.83 -10.90 -11.44
N THR A 435 7.12 -10.08 -10.44
CA THR A 435 8.25 -9.15 -10.45
C THR A 435 9.58 -9.83 -10.12
N ASN A 436 9.55 -11.09 -9.65
CA ASN A 436 10.69 -11.86 -9.21
C ASN A 436 11.55 -11.13 -8.15
N ASP A 437 10.96 -10.20 -7.40
CA ASP A 437 11.61 -9.40 -6.37
C ASP A 437 12.12 -10.28 -5.20
N TRP A 438 11.38 -11.32 -4.86
CA TRP A 438 11.73 -12.31 -3.84
C TRP A 438 13.03 -13.08 -4.16
N LYS A 439 13.33 -13.31 -5.45
CA LYS A 439 14.56 -14.00 -5.92
C LYS A 439 15.82 -13.15 -5.76
N ILE A 440 15.69 -11.86 -5.42
CA ILE A 440 16.86 -11.01 -5.13
C ILE A 440 17.54 -11.46 -3.85
N ALA A 441 16.78 -11.92 -2.85
CA ALA A 441 17.34 -12.31 -1.56
C ALA A 441 18.22 -13.57 -1.65
N SER A 442 17.83 -14.54 -2.50
CA SER A 442 18.64 -15.74 -2.79
C SER A 442 19.79 -15.48 -3.76
N GLY A 443 19.70 -14.41 -4.56
CA GLY A 443 20.67 -14.08 -5.60
C GLY A 443 20.41 -14.73 -6.95
N ASP A 444 19.27 -15.41 -7.11
CA ASP A 444 18.84 -16.01 -8.37
C ASP A 444 18.45 -14.95 -9.41
N VAL A 445 18.02 -13.78 -8.94
CA VAL A 445 17.70 -12.60 -9.77
C VAL A 445 18.47 -11.39 -9.25
N THR A 446 19.03 -10.60 -10.17
CA THR A 446 19.68 -9.33 -9.80
C THR A 446 18.63 -8.24 -9.62
N THR A 447 18.91 -7.24 -8.77
CA THR A 447 18.02 -6.09 -8.58
C THR A 447 17.71 -5.37 -9.89
N ASN A 448 18.70 -5.19 -10.77
CA ASN A 448 18.47 -4.62 -12.11
C ASN A 448 17.48 -5.46 -12.91
N LYS A 449 17.57 -6.79 -12.84
CA LYS A 449 16.69 -7.68 -13.61
C LYS A 449 15.26 -7.65 -13.09
N SER A 450 15.06 -7.60 -11.79
CA SER A 450 13.72 -7.42 -11.19
C SER A 450 13.17 -6.03 -11.56
N TYR A 451 13.99 -4.97 -11.47
CA TYR A 451 13.59 -3.62 -11.89
C TYR A 451 13.22 -3.53 -13.38
N GLU A 452 13.98 -4.14 -14.29
CA GLU A 452 13.61 -4.26 -15.70
C GLU A 452 12.29 -5.00 -15.90
N THR A 453 12.00 -5.99 -15.05
CA THR A 453 10.72 -6.74 -15.08
C THR A 453 9.56 -5.83 -14.67
N PHE A 454 9.74 -5.02 -13.63
CA PHE A 454 8.79 -3.97 -13.27
C PHE A 454 8.58 -2.99 -14.43
N GLU A 455 9.64 -2.46 -15.04
CA GLU A 455 9.50 -1.52 -16.17
C GLU A 455 8.65 -2.11 -17.30
N LYS A 456 8.91 -3.36 -17.67
CA LYS A 456 8.11 -4.08 -18.69
C LYS A 456 6.65 -4.24 -18.29
N ILE A 457 6.37 -4.60 -17.04
CA ILE A 457 5.00 -4.71 -16.53
C ILE A 457 4.29 -3.36 -16.63
N LEU A 458 4.94 -2.28 -16.17
CA LEU A 458 4.34 -0.94 -16.23
C LEU A 458 4.16 -0.45 -17.69
N ASP A 459 5.09 -0.78 -18.58
CA ASP A 459 5.00 -0.49 -20.03
C ASP A 459 3.83 -1.20 -20.70
N SER A 460 3.57 -2.46 -20.32
CA SER A 460 2.47 -3.23 -20.90
C SER A 460 1.08 -2.65 -20.63
N SER A 461 0.94 -1.82 -19.59
CA SER A 461 -0.34 -1.19 -19.25
C SER A 461 -0.91 -0.31 -20.37
N ASP A 462 -0.06 0.16 -21.30
CA ASP A 462 -0.48 0.94 -22.46
C ASP A 462 -1.14 0.06 -23.54
N GLU A 463 -0.82 -1.23 -23.60
CA GLU A 463 -1.36 -2.20 -24.56
C GLU A 463 -2.65 -2.88 -24.08
N MET A 464 -2.95 -2.78 -22.79
CA MET A 464 -4.13 -3.39 -22.16
C MET A 464 -5.34 -2.45 -22.20
N ASP A 465 -6.56 -3.01 -22.22
CA ASP A 465 -7.82 -2.26 -22.11
C ASP A 465 -8.41 -2.27 -20.69
N HIS A 466 -7.78 -3.01 -19.78
CA HIS A 466 -8.10 -3.13 -18.37
C HIS A 466 -6.87 -2.78 -17.50
N GLY A 467 -7.08 -2.70 -16.19
CA GLY A 467 -6.02 -2.52 -15.20
C GLY A 467 -5.46 -3.87 -14.75
N PHE A 468 -4.45 -3.87 -13.90
CA PHE A 468 -3.67 -5.07 -13.61
C PHE A 468 -3.31 -5.22 -12.14
N ILE A 469 -2.98 -6.44 -11.74
CA ILE A 469 -2.55 -6.82 -10.39
C ILE A 469 -1.14 -7.38 -10.49
N VAL A 470 -0.24 -6.93 -9.62
CA VAL A 470 1.19 -7.32 -9.66
C VAL A 470 1.55 -8.07 -8.39
N LEU A 471 2.30 -9.16 -8.54
CA LEU A 471 2.89 -9.91 -7.45
C LEU A 471 4.21 -9.26 -7.00
N GLN A 472 4.28 -8.91 -5.72
CA GLN A 472 5.45 -8.38 -5.03
C GLN A 472 5.44 -8.92 -3.59
N HIS A 473 6.54 -8.76 -2.86
CA HIS A 473 6.70 -9.32 -1.53
C HIS A 473 7.27 -8.29 -0.55
N ASP A 474 6.64 -8.15 0.62
CA ASP A 474 7.15 -7.28 1.69
C ASP A 474 7.91 -8.06 2.78
N LEU A 475 8.14 -9.36 2.57
CA LEU A 475 8.98 -10.21 3.42
C LEU A 475 10.48 -9.94 3.30
N TYR A 476 10.95 -9.56 2.11
CA TYR A 476 12.37 -9.42 1.83
C TYR A 476 12.80 -7.96 1.87
N GLN A 477 13.93 -7.69 2.52
CA GLN A 477 14.47 -6.33 2.59
C GLN A 477 14.71 -5.75 1.19
N GLN A 478 15.33 -6.54 0.32
CA GLN A 478 15.73 -6.11 -1.02
C GLN A 478 14.52 -5.74 -1.87
N ALA A 479 13.44 -6.53 -1.78
CA ALA A 479 12.18 -6.26 -2.46
C ALA A 479 11.56 -4.94 -2.00
N VAL A 480 11.46 -4.72 -0.69
CA VAL A 480 10.91 -3.46 -0.13
C VAL A 480 11.77 -2.26 -0.49
N GLU A 481 13.10 -2.36 -0.38
CA GLU A 481 14.01 -1.27 -0.74
C GLU A 481 13.91 -0.94 -2.24
N LEU A 482 13.85 -1.95 -3.11
CA LEU A 482 13.64 -1.76 -4.55
C LEU A 482 12.30 -1.05 -4.81
N ALA A 483 11.22 -1.50 -4.14
CA ALA A 483 9.89 -0.93 -4.30
C ALA A 483 9.85 0.57 -3.93
N VAL A 484 10.35 0.94 -2.75
CA VAL A 484 10.26 2.32 -2.25
C VAL A 484 11.30 3.26 -2.87
N ALA A 485 12.45 2.73 -3.31
CA ALA A 485 13.53 3.54 -3.85
C ALA A 485 13.40 3.81 -5.36
N TYR A 486 12.72 2.92 -6.10
CA TYR A 486 12.67 2.94 -7.56
C TYR A 486 11.26 2.75 -8.10
N VAL A 487 10.67 1.56 -7.88
CA VAL A 487 9.44 1.14 -8.56
C VAL A 487 8.26 2.09 -8.31
N LEU A 488 7.91 2.33 -7.04
CA LEU A 488 6.78 3.20 -6.70
C LEU A 488 7.06 4.67 -7.08
N PRO A 489 8.25 5.24 -6.83
CA PRO A 489 8.62 6.56 -7.34
C PRO A 489 8.47 6.72 -8.86
N ASP A 490 8.87 5.71 -9.64
CA ASP A 490 8.83 5.77 -11.10
C ASP A 490 7.41 5.58 -11.62
N ALA A 491 6.62 4.68 -11.02
CA ALA A 491 5.21 4.52 -11.32
C ALA A 491 4.40 5.82 -11.10
N LEU A 492 4.67 6.54 -10.01
CA LEU A 492 4.02 7.83 -9.71
C LEU A 492 4.40 8.96 -10.67
N GLN A 493 5.53 8.84 -11.38
CA GLN A 493 6.00 9.81 -12.36
C GLN A 493 5.69 9.39 -13.81
N ARG A 494 5.15 8.19 -14.01
CA ARG A 494 4.86 7.62 -15.31
C ARG A 494 3.83 8.45 -16.07
N GLN A 495 3.93 8.43 -17.40
CA GLN A 495 2.93 8.96 -18.32
C GLN A 495 2.60 7.89 -19.37
N PRO A 496 1.32 7.50 -19.54
CA PRO A 496 0.15 7.95 -18.79
C PRO A 496 0.24 7.61 -17.28
N GLU A 497 -0.50 8.39 -16.48
CA GLU A 497 -0.50 8.23 -15.02
C GLU A 497 -1.18 6.91 -14.64
N LEU A 498 -0.55 6.14 -13.76
CA LEU A 498 -1.12 4.95 -13.16
C LEU A 498 -1.84 5.29 -11.86
N ASN A 499 -3.00 4.67 -11.62
CA ASN A 499 -3.70 4.75 -10.35
C ASN A 499 -3.25 3.57 -9.48
N LEU A 500 -2.38 3.83 -8.50
CA LEU A 500 -1.92 2.82 -7.55
C LEU A 500 -2.99 2.66 -6.45
N LEU A 501 -3.64 1.51 -6.41
CA LEU A 501 -4.81 1.23 -5.59
C LEU A 501 -4.65 -0.10 -4.86
N SER A 502 -5.27 -0.26 -3.69
CA SER A 502 -5.55 -1.60 -3.18
C SER A 502 -6.42 -2.38 -4.17
N VAL A 503 -6.37 -3.72 -4.18
CA VAL A 503 -7.18 -4.53 -5.10
C VAL A 503 -8.68 -4.23 -4.95
N ILE A 504 -9.20 -4.07 -3.72
CA ILE A 504 -10.60 -3.71 -3.51
C ILE A 504 -10.96 -2.35 -4.11
N ASP A 505 -10.10 -1.34 -3.96
CA ASP A 505 -10.30 -0.02 -4.57
C ASP A 505 -10.21 -0.09 -6.10
N CYS A 506 -9.28 -0.90 -6.60
CA CYS A 506 -9.09 -1.18 -8.03
C CYS A 506 -10.35 -1.77 -8.67
N LEU A 507 -11.02 -2.68 -7.96
CA LEU A 507 -12.31 -3.27 -8.32
C LEU A 507 -13.50 -2.30 -8.19
N GLN A 508 -13.26 -1.03 -7.84
CA GLN A 508 -14.28 0.00 -7.65
C GLN A 508 -15.27 -0.35 -6.53
N LYS A 509 -14.81 -1.08 -5.51
CA LYS A 509 -15.59 -1.45 -4.34
C LYS A 509 -15.11 -0.68 -3.11
N PRO A 510 -16.00 -0.29 -2.20
CA PRO A 510 -15.57 0.32 -0.94
C PRO A 510 -14.87 -0.73 -0.07
N GLN A 511 -13.96 -0.28 0.80
CA GLN A 511 -13.21 -1.13 1.73
C GLN A 511 -14.10 -2.04 2.60
N THR A 512 -15.35 -1.65 2.88
CA THR A 512 -16.33 -2.47 3.60
C THR A 512 -16.64 -3.80 2.92
N GLU A 513 -16.51 -3.88 1.58
CA GLU A 513 -16.77 -5.10 0.81
C GLU A 513 -15.58 -6.08 0.83
N ALA A 514 -14.45 -5.74 1.47
CA ALA A 514 -13.31 -6.65 1.63
C ALA A 514 -13.42 -7.59 2.85
N TYR A 515 -14.43 -7.40 3.71
CA TYR A 515 -14.55 -8.12 4.97
C TYR A 515 -15.98 -8.62 5.21
N ILE A 516 -16.11 -9.84 5.75
CA ILE A 516 -17.38 -10.55 5.94
C ILE A 516 -18.34 -9.74 6.82
N GLU A 517 -17.87 -9.16 7.92
CA GLU A 517 -18.69 -8.48 8.93
C GLU A 517 -19.27 -7.15 8.43
N THR A 518 -18.68 -6.57 7.40
CA THR A 518 -19.04 -5.23 6.89
C THR A 518 -19.55 -5.24 5.46
N SER A 519 -19.36 -6.33 4.72
CA SER A 519 -19.86 -6.48 3.37
C SER A 519 -21.39 -6.43 3.39
N SER A 520 -21.98 -5.61 2.52
CA SER A 520 -23.44 -5.46 2.42
C SER A 520 -24.13 -6.68 1.81
N ASN A 521 -23.34 -7.67 1.40
CA ASN A 521 -23.79 -8.93 0.84
C ASN A 521 -24.18 -9.94 1.93
N GLU A 522 -25.47 -9.98 2.26
CA GLU A 522 -26.19 -11.24 2.51
C GLU A 522 -26.20 -12.16 1.27
N THR A 523 -25.51 -11.79 0.19
CA THR A 523 -25.23 -12.62 -0.98
C THR A 523 -23.85 -13.26 -0.82
N ALA A 524 -23.83 -14.39 -0.13
CA ALA A 524 -22.97 -15.51 -0.54
C ALA A 524 -23.08 -15.69 -2.07
N PRO A 525 -22.11 -16.32 -2.76
CA PRO A 525 -22.34 -16.79 -4.11
C PRO A 525 -23.52 -17.78 -4.05
N SER A 526 -24.72 -17.29 -4.33
CA SER A 526 -25.90 -18.11 -4.47
C SER A 526 -25.74 -18.87 -5.76
N GLU A 527 -25.60 -20.18 -5.61
CA GLU A 527 -25.97 -21.25 -6.53
C GLU A 527 -26.41 -20.77 -7.92
N VAL A 528 -25.57 -21.06 -8.91
CA VAL A 528 -25.99 -21.05 -10.31
C VAL A 528 -26.85 -22.30 -10.57
N GLY A 529 -28.13 -22.17 -10.25
CA GLY A 529 -29.31 -22.71 -10.93
C GLY A 529 -29.43 -24.21 -11.27
N ALA A 530 -30.42 -24.87 -10.65
CA ALA A 530 -31.49 -25.58 -11.36
C ALA A 530 -32.69 -25.93 -10.44
N GLY A 531 -33.90 -25.50 -10.85
CA GLY A 531 -35.17 -26.15 -10.50
C GLY A 531 -35.82 -25.78 -9.15
N GLY A 532 -36.94 -25.05 -9.21
CA GLY A 532 -37.61 -24.52 -8.02
C GLY A 532 -38.36 -25.53 -7.15
N SER A 533 -38.50 -25.19 -5.87
CA SER A 533 -39.77 -25.22 -5.12
C SER A 533 -39.59 -24.53 -3.77
N SER A 534 -40.64 -23.82 -3.34
CA SER A 534 -40.69 -22.97 -2.14
C SER A 534 -40.60 -23.77 -0.83
N ALA A 535 -39.72 -23.35 0.08
CA ALA A 535 -39.89 -23.61 1.53
C ALA A 535 -39.28 -22.47 2.37
N SER A 536 -40.07 -21.98 3.33
CA SER A 536 -39.82 -20.81 4.17
C SER A 536 -38.75 -21.03 5.24
N LYS A 537 -37.89 -20.02 5.45
CA LYS A 537 -36.89 -19.97 6.53
C LYS A 537 -37.57 -19.79 7.91
N VAL A 538 -37.20 -20.63 8.87
CA VAL A 538 -37.49 -20.44 10.31
C VAL A 538 -36.19 -19.96 10.98
N PHE A 539 -36.16 -18.71 11.41
CA PHE A 539 -35.10 -18.17 12.27
C PHE A 539 -35.46 -18.41 13.74
N ILE A 540 -34.63 -19.16 14.46
CA ILE A 540 -34.69 -19.26 15.92
C ILE A 540 -33.80 -18.17 16.51
N SER A 541 -34.44 -17.20 17.16
CA SER A 541 -33.80 -16.14 17.93
C SER A 541 -33.43 -16.67 19.32
N ILE A 542 -32.13 -16.69 19.66
CA ILE A 542 -31.67 -16.93 21.04
C ILE A 542 -31.49 -15.55 21.70
N THR A 543 -32.39 -15.21 22.61
CA THR A 543 -32.26 -14.03 23.48
C THR A 543 -32.03 -14.44 24.94
N LYS A 544 -30.94 -13.88 25.50
CA LYS A 544 -30.71 -13.48 26.90
C LYS A 544 -31.25 -14.40 28.00
N LEU A 545 -30.35 -15.15 28.64
CA LEU A 545 -30.58 -15.75 29.95
C LEU A 545 -30.19 -14.75 31.05
N SER A 546 -31.19 -14.18 31.72
CA SER A 546 -31.01 -13.42 32.95
C SER A 546 -31.07 -14.34 34.16
N ILE A 547 -30.08 -14.18 35.05
CA ILE A 547 -29.97 -14.81 36.36
C ILE A 547 -31.11 -14.30 37.24
N ALA A 548 -31.92 -15.21 37.78
CA ALA A 548 -32.85 -14.93 38.88
C ALA A 548 -32.63 -15.94 40.00
N VAL A 549 -32.19 -15.42 41.14
CA VAL A 549 -32.05 -16.09 42.43
C VAL A 549 -33.45 -16.34 43.00
N ALA A 550 -33.73 -17.58 43.43
CA ALA A 550 -34.86 -17.88 44.30
C ALA A 550 -34.41 -18.78 45.45
N ILE A 551 -34.37 -18.19 46.64
CA ILE A 551 -34.28 -18.87 47.93
C ILE A 551 -35.68 -19.37 48.27
N THR A 552 -35.88 -20.67 48.48
CA THR A 552 -36.87 -21.15 49.47
C THR A 552 -36.45 -22.51 50.01
N THR A 553 -36.28 -22.52 51.33
CA THR A 553 -36.02 -23.63 52.23
C THR A 553 -37.27 -24.51 52.40
N LEU A 554 -37.12 -25.85 52.45
CA LEU A 554 -37.59 -26.75 53.53
C LEU A 554 -37.73 -28.24 53.07
N PHE A 555 -37.05 -29.09 53.85
CA PHE A 555 -37.53 -30.36 54.45
C PHE A 555 -37.36 -31.71 53.72
N LEU A 556 -36.49 -32.53 54.36
CA LEU A 556 -36.61 -33.96 54.68
C LEU A 556 -36.85 -34.94 53.51
N CYS A 557 -35.84 -35.74 53.17
CA CYS A 557 -35.49 -36.98 53.86
C CYS A 557 -34.08 -37.45 53.45
#